data_AF-A0A432FFP4-F1
#
_entry.id   AF-A0A432FFP4-F1
#
_cell.length_a   1.000
_cell.length_b   1.000
_cell.length_c   1.000
_cell.angle_alpha   90.00
_cell.angle_beta   90.00
_cell.angle_gamma   90.00
#
_symmetry.space_group_name_H-M   'P 1'
#
loop_
_entity.id
_entity.type
_entity.pdbx_description
1 polymer ?
#
loop_
_entity_poly.entity_id
_entity_poly.type
_entity_poly.pdbx_seq_one_letter_code
_entity_poly.pdbx_strand_id
1 'polypeptide(L)'
;MLRNLKILEQMVFTLHIKKEQISFRNSYSFPSTTYGVFGLYSYPAKFIPQVVFYILEQFLSKEDKVFDPFAGFGTVGFVSRVKGNDYFVWDLNPMLELIHNAVLNALESKILKRDYKTFIAKILRELKNFKGEFFPNWSNIDYWFPQEIKDFLAKVWFNAHRLEIKEKELVLLSLLKVTRFFSYSDEKIHKLYKSKKAKRKIEQLLKSDWKNLFFSKLSQELENDIIKIFEYSKLKPNKVYYEAKGGIDLLKVKSFPLADAIITSPPYLQAQEYIRSTKLELFWLGYSENFIRHLSSREIPYRKEVPDISIQSDIYEKILNKIDHSKVLKTTERYFKSLIFLLENISKNIEKYLFIFVGHSYAGDIRIPIDEIIVEHFLNKGNWKHIVTYEDTIKARKMFNTKNLINPATGKVNKRMEKEYLIVLRRI
;
A
#
# COMPACT_ATOMS: atom_id res chain seq x y z
N MET A 1 -50.93 35.86 -15.36
CA MET A 1 -50.46 34.55 -14.84
C MET A 1 -49.31 34.00 -15.71
N LEU A 2 -48.27 34.79 -16.00
CA LEU A 2 -47.15 34.39 -16.89
C LEU A 2 -45.86 35.21 -16.62
N ARG A 3 -45.59 35.58 -15.36
CA ARG A 3 -44.35 36.31 -14.98
C ARG A 3 -43.58 35.74 -13.80
N ASN A 4 -44.01 34.63 -13.20
CA ASN A 4 -43.39 34.04 -11.99
C ASN A 4 -42.78 32.64 -12.17
N LEU A 5 -42.39 32.25 -13.40
CA LEU A 5 -41.82 30.91 -13.68
C LEU A 5 -40.40 30.94 -14.27
N LYS A 6 -39.68 32.06 -14.18
CA LYS A 6 -38.33 32.22 -14.76
C LYS A 6 -37.21 32.52 -13.75
N ILE A 7 -37.43 32.23 -12.47
CA ILE A 7 -36.44 32.45 -11.38
C ILE A 7 -36.02 31.13 -10.69
N LEU A 8 -36.49 29.96 -11.15
CA LEU A 8 -36.23 28.67 -10.50
C LEU A 8 -35.49 27.63 -11.36
N GLU A 9 -34.90 28.04 -12.49
CA GLU A 9 -34.01 27.16 -13.26
C GLU A 9 -32.58 27.70 -13.25
N GLN A 10 -31.67 26.86 -12.73
CA GLN A 10 -30.21 26.97 -12.77
C GLN A 10 -29.54 27.95 -11.78
N MET A 11 -29.74 27.73 -10.47
CA MET A 11 -28.60 27.85 -9.55
C MET A 11 -27.73 26.60 -9.72
N VAL A 12 -26.94 26.54 -10.80
CA VAL A 12 -25.75 25.68 -10.82
C VAL A 12 -24.80 26.29 -9.80
N PHE A 13 -24.87 25.81 -8.55
CA PHE A 13 -23.82 26.05 -7.58
C PHE A 13 -22.57 25.41 -8.17
N THR A 14 -21.74 26.20 -8.86
CA THR A 14 -20.39 25.78 -9.18
C THR A 14 -19.66 25.64 -7.85
N LEU A 15 -19.63 24.41 -7.32
CA LEU A 15 -18.95 24.08 -6.07
C LEU A 15 -17.50 24.57 -6.18
N HIS A 16 -17.18 25.65 -5.47
CA HIS A 16 -15.82 26.17 -5.45
C HIS A 16 -14.98 25.29 -4.51
N ILE A 17 -14.39 24.24 -5.06
CA ILE A 17 -13.48 23.35 -4.35
C ILE A 17 -12.18 24.10 -4.09
N LYS A 18 -11.94 24.47 -2.83
CA LYS A 18 -10.72 25.16 -2.41
C LYS A 18 -9.49 24.26 -2.60
N LYS A 19 -8.54 24.68 -3.44
CA LYS A 19 -7.27 23.96 -3.65
C LYS A 19 -6.07 24.79 -3.21
N GLU A 20 -5.12 24.17 -2.52
CA GLU A 20 -3.87 24.82 -2.06
C GLU A 20 -2.65 24.00 -2.47
N GLN A 21 -1.57 24.64 -2.92
CA GLN A 21 -0.32 23.94 -3.22
C GLN A 21 0.43 23.62 -1.92
N ILE A 22 1.01 22.42 -1.84
CA ILE A 22 1.89 22.06 -0.73
C ILE A 22 3.07 21.22 -1.23
N SER A 23 4.13 21.13 -0.43
CA SER A 23 5.23 20.20 -0.65
C SER A 23 5.57 19.46 0.64
N PHE A 24 4.87 18.35 0.90
CA PHE A 24 5.02 17.60 2.15
C PHE A 24 6.48 17.20 2.45
N ARG A 25 7.25 16.91 1.41
CA ARG A 25 8.67 16.51 1.52
C ARG A 25 9.58 17.63 2.04
N ASN A 26 9.19 18.89 1.87
CA ASN A 26 9.96 20.05 2.31
C ASN A 26 9.39 20.70 3.58
N SER A 27 8.16 20.37 3.95
CA SER A 27 7.44 21.03 5.05
C SER A 27 7.78 20.51 6.45
N TYR A 28 8.41 19.34 6.59
CA TYR A 28 8.60 18.69 7.89
C TYR A 28 9.99 18.08 8.07
N SER A 29 10.51 18.14 9.30
CA SER A 29 11.80 17.61 9.73
C SER A 29 11.82 16.08 9.90
N PHE A 30 11.08 15.34 9.06
CA PHE A 30 11.19 13.89 9.03
C PHE A 30 12.46 13.49 8.24
N PRO A 31 13.39 12.69 8.79
CA PRO A 31 14.75 12.58 8.25
C PRO A 31 14.82 12.16 6.77
N SER A 32 13.97 11.22 6.34
CA SER A 32 13.77 10.87 4.93
C SER A 32 12.50 10.02 4.75
N THR A 33 12.01 9.87 3.52
CA THR A 33 10.86 9.00 3.20
C THR A 33 11.11 7.50 3.46
N THR A 34 12.37 7.12 3.68
CA THR A 34 12.81 5.74 3.92
C THR A 34 13.53 5.57 5.26
N TYR A 35 13.47 6.56 6.14
CA TYR A 35 14.14 6.50 7.45
C TYR A 35 13.57 5.37 8.31
N GLY A 36 14.44 4.56 8.93
CA GLY A 36 14.03 3.45 9.77
C GLY A 36 13.05 2.48 9.08
N VAL A 37 11.96 2.14 9.77
CA VAL A 37 10.98 1.14 9.28
C VAL A 37 10.31 1.54 7.98
N PHE A 38 10.25 2.84 7.63
CA PHE A 38 9.68 3.28 6.35
C PHE A 38 10.51 2.82 5.15
N GLY A 39 11.76 2.38 5.36
CA GLY A 39 12.61 1.74 4.37
C GLY A 39 12.70 0.21 4.49
N LEU A 40 11.91 -0.42 5.37
CA LEU A 40 12.07 -1.85 5.71
C LEU A 40 11.73 -2.78 4.55
N TYR A 41 10.64 -2.51 3.84
CA TYR A 41 10.20 -3.33 2.70
C TYR A 41 9.77 -2.44 1.52
N SER A 42 10.01 -2.91 0.30
CA SER A 42 9.55 -2.21 -0.91
C SER A 42 8.08 -2.56 -1.17
N TYR A 43 7.18 -1.63 -0.86
CA TYR A 43 5.75 -1.76 -1.14
C TYR A 43 5.32 -0.75 -2.22
N PRO A 44 4.54 -1.15 -3.23
CA PRO A 44 4.10 -0.24 -4.29
C PRO A 44 3.23 0.91 -3.74
N ALA A 45 3.41 2.12 -4.26
CA ALA A 45 2.55 3.28 -3.99
C ALA A 45 2.26 3.58 -2.50
N LYS A 46 3.25 3.35 -1.62
CA LYS A 46 3.11 3.66 -0.18
C LYS A 46 3.02 5.16 0.07
N PHE A 47 2.29 5.55 1.11
CA PHE A 47 2.38 6.87 1.72
C PHE A 47 3.83 7.25 2.07
N ILE A 48 4.20 8.51 1.84
CA ILE A 48 5.38 9.08 2.49
C ILE A 48 5.02 9.44 3.94
N PRO A 49 5.90 9.17 4.92
CA PRO A 49 5.62 9.43 6.33
C PRO A 49 5.31 10.91 6.62
N GLN A 50 5.86 11.84 5.83
CA GLN A 50 5.64 13.28 5.95
C GLN A 50 4.17 13.68 5.78
N VAL A 51 3.42 13.02 4.89
CA VAL A 51 1.99 13.32 4.68
C VAL A 51 1.19 12.96 5.94
N VAL A 52 1.43 11.77 6.49
CA VAL A 52 0.73 11.33 7.71
C VAL A 52 1.14 12.19 8.90
N PHE A 53 2.43 12.51 9.03
CA PHE A 53 2.93 13.36 10.10
C PHE A 53 2.29 14.75 10.04
N TYR A 54 2.21 15.35 8.85
CA TYR A 54 1.51 16.62 8.64
C TYR A 54 0.07 16.57 9.14
N ILE A 55 -0.68 15.56 8.70
CA ILE A 55 -2.09 15.41 9.05
C ILE A 55 -2.25 15.33 10.58
N LEU A 56 -1.47 14.45 11.21
CA LEU A 56 -1.54 14.24 12.66
C LEU A 56 -1.13 15.48 13.46
N GLU A 57 -0.16 16.27 12.99
CA GLU A 57 0.24 17.51 13.68
C GLU A 57 -0.76 18.65 13.52
N GLN A 58 -1.39 18.77 12.34
CA GLN A 58 -2.19 19.96 12.01
C GLN A 58 -3.67 19.82 12.35
N PHE A 59 -4.21 18.60 12.31
CA PHE A 59 -5.65 18.41 12.37
C PHE A 59 -6.13 17.56 13.54
N LEU A 60 -5.25 16.81 14.19
CA LEU A 60 -5.61 15.81 15.19
C LEU A 60 -4.89 16.04 16.52
N SER A 61 -5.55 15.68 17.62
CA SER A 61 -4.91 15.61 18.93
C SER A 61 -4.27 14.24 19.13
N LYS A 62 -3.55 14.02 20.25
CA LYS A 62 -2.91 12.72 20.54
C LYS A 62 -3.93 11.64 20.93
N GLU A 63 -5.06 12.06 21.47
CA GLU A 63 -6.16 11.22 21.94
C GLU A 63 -7.01 10.71 20.76
N ASP A 64 -6.90 11.35 19.60
CA ASP A 64 -7.62 10.98 18.39
C ASP A 64 -7.17 9.61 17.85
N LYS A 65 -8.14 8.79 17.48
CA LYS A 65 -7.93 7.47 16.87
C LYS A 65 -7.94 7.57 15.36
N VAL A 66 -7.04 6.84 14.72
CA VAL A 66 -6.85 6.90 13.26
C VAL A 66 -7.15 5.57 12.61
N PHE A 67 -7.90 5.57 11.51
CA PHE A 67 -8.13 4.38 10.70
C PHE A 67 -7.58 4.54 9.28
N ASP A 68 -6.78 3.57 8.82
CA ASP A 68 -6.43 3.40 7.42
C ASP A 68 -7.00 2.08 6.88
N PRO A 69 -8.08 2.11 6.08
CA PRO A 69 -8.66 0.92 5.47
C PRO A 69 -7.89 0.41 4.24
N PHE A 70 -6.90 1.13 3.72
CA PHE A 70 -6.08 0.72 2.57
C PHE A 70 -4.60 0.82 2.93
N ALA A 71 -4.24 0.19 4.05
CA ALA A 71 -3.00 0.49 4.77
C ALA A 71 -1.72 0.10 4.02
N GLY A 72 -1.77 -0.88 3.12
CA GLY A 72 -0.63 -1.40 2.38
C GLY A 72 0.56 -1.76 3.27
N PHE A 73 1.56 -0.88 3.31
CA PHE A 73 2.75 -1.04 4.16
C PHE A 73 2.48 -0.80 5.66
N GLY A 74 1.41 -0.06 6.01
CA GLY A 74 1.12 0.35 7.39
C GLY A 74 1.79 1.67 7.80
N THR A 75 2.17 2.54 6.86
CA THR A 75 2.81 3.84 7.14
C THR A 75 2.00 4.66 8.14
N VAL A 76 0.66 4.69 7.99
CA VAL A 76 -0.22 5.43 8.90
C VAL A 76 -0.08 4.94 10.34
N GLY A 77 -0.07 3.63 10.56
CA GLY A 77 0.10 3.05 11.89
C GLY A 77 1.46 3.37 12.51
N PHE A 78 2.55 3.24 11.75
CA PHE A 78 3.88 3.53 12.29
C PHE A 78 4.09 5.01 12.65
N VAL A 79 3.52 5.95 11.87
CA VAL A 79 3.58 7.38 12.21
C VAL A 79 2.64 7.70 13.37
N SER A 80 1.43 7.14 13.39
CA SER A 80 0.46 7.29 14.50
C SER A 80 1.09 6.87 15.83
N ARG A 81 1.82 5.74 15.85
CA ARG A 81 2.57 5.28 17.02
C ARG A 81 3.63 6.28 17.49
N VAL A 82 4.37 6.90 16.56
CA VAL A 82 5.34 7.96 16.88
C VAL A 82 4.65 9.19 17.46
N LYS A 83 3.47 9.54 16.95
CA LYS A 83 2.68 10.68 17.42
C LYS A 83 1.90 10.43 18.72
N GLY A 84 1.66 9.17 19.05
CA GLY A 84 0.95 8.78 20.28
C GLY A 84 -0.53 8.45 20.07
N ASN A 85 -0.99 8.36 18.82
CA ASN A 85 -2.36 8.05 18.46
C ASN A 85 -2.61 6.53 18.44
N ASP A 86 -3.75 6.11 18.98
CA ASP A 86 -4.29 4.77 18.74
C ASP A 86 -4.67 4.62 17.27
N TYR A 87 -4.49 3.42 16.71
CA TYR A 87 -4.72 3.24 15.27
C TYR A 87 -5.26 1.88 14.86
N PHE A 88 -5.96 1.88 13.73
CA PHE A 88 -6.43 0.71 13.03
C PHE A 88 -5.84 0.76 11.61
N VAL A 89 -5.22 -0.33 11.16
CA VAL A 89 -4.66 -0.43 9.80
C VAL A 89 -5.09 -1.74 9.17
N TRP A 90 -5.93 -1.67 8.16
CA TRP A 90 -6.47 -2.86 7.48
C TRP A 90 -6.06 -2.83 6.01
N ASP A 91 -5.82 -4.01 5.42
CA ASP A 91 -5.54 -4.14 4.00
C ASP A 91 -5.97 -5.51 3.46
N LEU A 92 -6.26 -5.54 2.15
CA LEU A 92 -6.52 -6.79 1.43
C LEU A 92 -5.27 -7.68 1.35
N ASN A 93 -4.07 -7.10 1.42
CA ASN A 93 -2.80 -7.81 1.33
C ASN A 93 -2.32 -8.28 2.72
N PRO A 94 -2.15 -9.60 2.94
CA PRO A 94 -1.65 -10.14 4.21
C PRO A 94 -0.23 -9.70 4.58
N MET A 95 0.52 -9.12 3.64
CA MET A 95 1.84 -8.54 3.93
C MET A 95 1.81 -7.47 5.03
N LEU A 96 0.68 -6.77 5.22
CA LEU A 96 0.53 -5.77 6.26
C LEU A 96 0.84 -6.34 7.64
N GLU A 97 0.23 -7.47 8.01
CA GLU A 97 0.41 -8.10 9.33
C GLU A 97 1.84 -8.56 9.55
N LEU A 98 2.45 -9.18 8.53
CA LEU A 98 3.84 -9.62 8.61
C LEU A 98 4.78 -8.44 8.89
N ILE A 99 4.66 -7.36 8.13
CA ILE A 99 5.50 -6.17 8.27
C ILE A 99 5.28 -5.54 9.65
N HIS A 100 4.02 -5.41 10.06
CA HIS A 100 3.66 -4.78 11.33
C HIS A 100 4.17 -5.60 12.53
N ASN A 101 3.96 -6.91 12.52
CA ASN A 101 4.43 -7.81 13.57
C ASN A 101 5.96 -7.90 13.61
N ALA A 102 6.64 -7.93 12.45
CA ALA A 102 8.10 -7.91 12.38
C ALA A 102 8.69 -6.71 13.13
N VAL A 103 8.12 -5.52 12.97
CA VAL A 103 8.56 -4.30 13.65
C VAL A 103 8.22 -4.35 15.14
N LEU A 104 6.96 -4.59 15.49
CA LEU A 104 6.53 -4.50 16.88
C LEU A 104 7.13 -5.60 17.76
N ASN A 105 7.19 -6.83 17.26
CA ASN A 105 7.80 -7.93 18.01
C ASN A 105 9.29 -7.65 18.26
N ALA A 106 10.02 -7.09 17.28
CA ALA A 106 11.42 -6.72 17.43
C ALA A 106 11.64 -5.56 18.40
N LEU A 107 10.77 -4.53 18.40
CA LEU A 107 10.83 -3.42 19.35
C LEU A 107 10.64 -3.88 20.80
N GLU A 108 9.76 -4.86 21.01
CA GLU A 108 9.50 -5.43 22.32
C GLU A 108 10.48 -6.54 22.71
N SER A 109 11.34 -6.98 21.80
CA SER A 109 12.34 -8.00 22.08
C SER A 109 13.64 -7.39 22.61
N LYS A 110 14.57 -8.25 23.04
CA LYS A 110 15.90 -7.83 23.51
C LYS A 110 16.88 -7.61 22.34
N ILE A 111 16.47 -7.80 21.09
CA ILE A 111 17.36 -7.76 19.92
C ILE A 111 18.03 -6.39 19.73
N LEU A 112 17.32 -5.30 20.07
CA LEU A 112 17.85 -3.94 19.97
C LEU A 112 18.80 -3.55 21.11
N LYS A 113 18.84 -4.35 22.19
CA LYS A 113 19.65 -4.10 23.40
C LYS A 113 20.81 -5.08 23.57
N ARG A 114 20.88 -6.14 22.75
CA ARG A 114 21.89 -7.20 22.80
C ARG A 114 22.77 -7.16 21.57
N ASP A 115 23.84 -7.95 21.58
CA ASP A 115 24.61 -8.22 20.38
C ASP A 115 23.73 -8.94 19.34
N TYR A 116 23.19 -8.17 18.41
CA TYR A 116 22.36 -8.67 17.31
C TYR A 116 23.13 -9.61 16.39
N LYS A 117 24.47 -9.57 16.38
CA LYS A 117 25.29 -10.48 15.57
C LYS A 117 25.20 -11.91 16.10
N THR A 118 25.23 -12.10 17.41
CA THR A 118 24.98 -13.41 18.04
C THR A 118 23.59 -13.93 17.72
N PHE A 119 22.57 -13.07 17.70
CA PHE A 119 21.23 -13.45 17.25
C PHE A 119 21.24 -13.93 15.79
N ILE A 120 21.80 -13.14 14.87
CA ILE A 120 21.87 -13.49 13.45
C ILE A 120 22.61 -14.83 13.27
N ALA A 121 23.76 -15.02 13.92
CA ALA A 121 24.52 -16.26 13.84
C ALA A 121 23.70 -17.47 14.31
N LYS A 122 22.93 -17.33 15.40
CA LYS A 122 22.00 -18.36 15.87
C LYS A 122 20.93 -18.67 14.82
N ILE A 123 20.27 -17.64 14.26
CA ILE A 123 19.24 -17.83 13.23
C ILE A 123 19.81 -18.55 12.01
N LEU A 124 20.95 -18.12 11.50
CA LEU A 124 21.58 -18.76 10.33
C LEU A 124 21.91 -20.24 10.62
N ARG A 125 22.35 -20.57 11.83
CA ARG A 125 22.60 -21.97 12.24
C ARG A 125 21.31 -22.79 12.26
N GLU A 126 20.23 -22.26 12.84
CA GLU A 126 18.93 -22.95 12.85
C GLU A 126 18.40 -23.19 11.43
N LEU A 127 18.49 -22.19 10.56
CA LEU A 127 18.02 -22.29 9.18
C LEU A 127 18.83 -23.30 8.35
N LYS A 128 20.11 -23.50 8.67
CA LYS A 128 21.00 -24.51 8.04
C LYS A 128 20.73 -25.95 8.48
N ASN A 129 19.98 -26.18 9.55
CA ASN A 129 19.78 -27.51 10.14
C ASN A 129 18.74 -28.38 9.39
N PHE A 130 18.52 -28.14 8.09
CA PHE A 130 17.52 -28.72 7.19
C PHE A 130 16.72 -29.94 7.72
N LYS A 131 15.67 -29.68 8.54
CA LYS A 131 14.89 -30.72 9.23
C LYS A 131 13.69 -31.26 8.44
N GLY A 132 13.47 -30.73 7.24
CA GLY A 132 12.31 -31.02 6.40
C GLY A 132 12.21 -30.02 5.26
N GLU A 133 11.09 -30.05 4.54
CA GLU A 133 10.87 -29.25 3.34
C GLU A 133 9.48 -28.62 3.37
N PHE A 134 9.41 -27.36 2.93
CA PHE A 134 8.17 -26.63 2.72
C PHE A 134 8.16 -26.12 1.29
N PHE A 135 7.25 -26.65 0.47
CA PHE A 135 7.02 -26.14 -0.88
C PHE A 135 5.78 -25.25 -0.89
N PRO A 136 5.83 -24.06 -1.52
CA PRO A 136 4.66 -23.24 -1.69
C PRO A 136 3.55 -23.98 -2.46
N ASN A 137 2.31 -23.82 -2.02
CA ASN A 137 1.14 -24.34 -2.75
C ASN A 137 0.83 -23.45 -3.96
N TRP A 138 1.66 -23.55 -4.99
CA TRP A 138 1.55 -22.79 -6.23
C TRP A 138 1.90 -23.63 -7.44
N SER A 139 0.91 -23.87 -8.31
CA SER A 139 1.08 -24.64 -9.54
C SER A 139 2.17 -24.12 -10.48
N ASN A 140 2.51 -22.83 -10.40
CA ASN A 140 3.48 -22.19 -11.30
C ASN A 140 4.81 -21.83 -10.60
N ILE A 141 5.13 -22.41 -9.45
CA ILE A 141 6.37 -22.09 -8.70
C ILE A 141 7.64 -22.36 -9.53
N ASP A 142 7.64 -23.42 -10.34
CA ASP A 142 8.77 -23.84 -11.19
C ASP A 142 9.11 -22.84 -12.29
N TYR A 143 8.14 -22.01 -12.68
CA TYR A 143 8.40 -20.91 -13.59
C TYR A 143 9.31 -19.84 -12.97
N TRP A 144 9.34 -19.72 -11.63
CA TRP A 144 10.02 -18.63 -10.91
C TRP A 144 11.37 -19.02 -10.33
N PHE A 145 11.72 -20.31 -10.27
CA PHE A 145 12.99 -20.77 -9.71
C PHE A 145 13.59 -21.91 -10.54
N PRO A 146 14.93 -22.00 -10.63
CA PRO A 146 15.59 -23.26 -10.94
C PRO A 146 15.26 -24.31 -9.87
N GLN A 147 15.18 -25.57 -10.27
CA GLN A 147 14.90 -26.70 -9.38
C GLN A 147 15.88 -26.73 -8.19
N GLU A 148 17.18 -26.57 -8.43
CA GLU A 148 18.21 -26.60 -7.37
C GLU A 148 18.00 -25.51 -6.29
N ILE A 149 17.65 -24.29 -6.70
CA ILE A 149 17.38 -23.19 -5.78
C ILE A 149 16.05 -23.43 -5.05
N LYS A 150 15.01 -23.89 -5.75
CA LYS A 150 13.70 -24.18 -5.17
C LYS A 150 13.81 -25.21 -4.04
N ASP A 151 14.51 -26.32 -4.27
CA ASP A 151 14.62 -27.41 -3.29
C ASP A 151 15.44 -26.99 -2.05
N PHE A 152 16.48 -26.17 -2.27
CA PHE A 152 17.21 -25.55 -1.16
C PHE A 152 16.33 -24.58 -0.36
N LEU A 153 15.60 -23.70 -1.04
CA LEU A 153 14.69 -22.76 -0.39
C LEU A 153 13.62 -23.49 0.42
N ALA A 154 13.10 -24.62 -0.09
CA ALA A 154 12.11 -25.42 0.63
C ALA A 154 12.61 -25.86 2.01
N LYS A 155 13.88 -26.24 2.13
CA LYS A 155 14.51 -26.61 3.40
C LYS A 155 14.69 -25.43 4.34
N VAL A 156 15.14 -24.30 3.82
CA VAL A 156 15.32 -23.07 4.61
C VAL A 156 13.98 -22.57 5.13
N TRP A 157 12.95 -22.52 4.27
CA TRP A 157 11.62 -22.06 4.63
C TRP A 157 10.91 -22.99 5.60
N PHE A 158 11.12 -24.32 5.51
CA PHE A 158 10.62 -25.26 6.51
C PHE A 158 11.12 -24.90 7.91
N ASN A 159 12.41 -24.67 8.06
CA ASN A 159 12.99 -24.28 9.34
C ASN A 159 12.50 -22.89 9.78
N ALA A 160 12.41 -21.92 8.87
CA ALA A 160 11.95 -20.56 9.17
C ALA A 160 10.50 -20.54 9.68
N HIS A 161 9.60 -21.32 9.07
CA HIS A 161 8.21 -21.46 9.50
C HIS A 161 8.05 -22.10 10.88
N ARG A 162 9.07 -22.82 11.37
CA ARG A 162 9.07 -23.52 12.66
C ARG A 162 9.87 -22.81 13.75
N LEU A 163 10.40 -21.62 13.48
CA LEU A 163 11.06 -20.83 14.52
C LEU A 163 10.05 -20.45 15.62
N GLU A 164 10.37 -20.79 16.86
CA GLU A 164 9.60 -20.45 18.06
C GLU A 164 10.28 -19.30 18.81
N ILE A 165 10.34 -18.13 18.17
CA ILE A 165 10.95 -16.92 18.70
C ILE A 165 10.04 -15.72 18.45
N LYS A 166 10.22 -14.67 19.25
CA LYS A 166 9.45 -13.43 19.08
C LYS A 166 9.76 -12.73 17.76
N GLU A 167 10.99 -12.80 17.29
CA GLU A 167 11.47 -12.14 16.07
C GLU A 167 11.20 -12.94 14.78
N LYS A 168 10.30 -13.93 14.80
CA LYS A 168 10.04 -14.81 13.66
C LYS A 168 9.66 -14.02 12.42
N GLU A 169 8.73 -13.08 12.54
CA GLU A 169 8.24 -12.27 11.41
C GLU A 169 9.34 -11.40 10.81
N LEU A 170 10.29 -10.92 11.63
CA LEU A 170 11.48 -10.22 11.15
C LEU A 170 12.34 -11.14 10.28
N VAL A 171 12.58 -12.38 10.74
CA VAL A 171 13.34 -13.37 9.97
C VAL A 171 12.62 -13.72 8.66
N LEU A 172 11.31 -13.94 8.69
CA LEU A 172 10.51 -14.21 7.49
C LEU A 172 10.57 -13.02 6.51
N LEU A 173 10.46 -11.79 7.00
CA LEU A 173 10.52 -10.58 6.18
C LEU A 173 11.87 -10.42 5.46
N SER A 174 12.99 -10.63 6.17
CA SER A 174 14.32 -10.60 5.55
C SER A 174 14.50 -11.77 4.57
N LEU A 175 14.00 -12.96 4.91
CA LEU A 175 14.06 -14.14 4.06
C LEU A 175 13.26 -13.97 2.76
N LEU A 176 12.12 -13.27 2.77
CA LEU A 176 11.36 -12.94 1.57
C LEU A 176 12.18 -12.15 0.55
N LYS A 177 12.93 -11.14 1.00
CA LYS A 177 13.78 -10.31 0.13
C LYS A 177 14.86 -11.15 -0.54
N VAL A 178 15.55 -11.98 0.25
CA VAL A 178 16.59 -12.87 -0.27
C VAL A 178 15.97 -13.90 -1.21
N THR A 179 14.83 -14.50 -0.86
CA THR A 179 14.10 -15.44 -1.71
C THR A 179 13.75 -14.84 -3.06
N ARG A 180 13.27 -13.59 -3.09
CA ARG A 180 13.01 -12.86 -4.35
C ARG A 180 14.30 -12.61 -5.14
N PHE A 181 15.41 -12.28 -4.47
CA PHE A 181 16.72 -12.13 -5.12
C PHE A 181 17.17 -13.42 -5.82
N PHE A 182 16.95 -14.60 -5.23
CA PHE A 182 17.29 -15.89 -5.84
C PHE A 182 16.21 -16.43 -6.79
N SER A 183 15.17 -15.63 -7.10
CA SER A 183 14.15 -15.95 -8.09
C SER A 183 14.43 -15.34 -9.45
N TYR A 184 13.70 -15.80 -10.46
CA TYR A 184 13.65 -15.16 -11.77
C TYR A 184 12.83 -13.86 -11.81
N SER A 185 12.31 -13.37 -10.68
CA SER A 185 11.67 -12.05 -10.61
C SER A 185 12.69 -10.93 -10.76
N ASP A 186 12.34 -9.90 -11.52
CA ASP A 186 13.08 -8.65 -11.54
C ASP A 186 12.74 -7.82 -10.29
N GLU A 187 13.74 -7.60 -9.45
CA GLU A 187 13.60 -6.85 -8.19
C GLU A 187 13.39 -5.34 -8.41
N LYS A 188 13.70 -4.83 -9.61
CA LYS A 188 13.49 -3.42 -9.95
C LYS A 188 12.07 -3.10 -10.39
N ILE A 189 11.25 -4.13 -10.60
CA ILE A 189 9.87 -3.99 -11.06
C ILE A 189 8.97 -4.44 -9.92
N HIS A 190 8.06 -3.55 -9.50
CA HIS A 190 7.11 -3.83 -8.42
C HIS A 190 6.24 -5.06 -8.74
N LYS A 191 5.68 -5.10 -9.96
CA LYS A 191 4.90 -6.24 -10.43
C LYS A 191 5.80 -7.45 -10.63
N LEU A 192 5.29 -8.62 -10.26
CA LEU A 192 5.99 -9.88 -10.50
C LEU A 192 6.22 -10.08 -12.01
N TYR A 193 7.50 -10.03 -12.41
CA TYR A 193 7.92 -10.02 -13.81
C TYR A 193 9.25 -10.74 -13.99
N LYS A 194 9.33 -11.63 -14.99
CA LYS A 194 10.52 -12.41 -15.34
C LYS A 194 11.31 -11.74 -16.45
N SER A 195 12.33 -10.94 -16.11
CA SER A 195 13.15 -10.23 -17.10
C SER A 195 14.32 -11.07 -17.61
N LYS A 196 14.83 -10.76 -18.82
CA LYS A 196 16.07 -11.37 -19.35
C LYS A 196 17.26 -11.15 -18.42
N LYS A 197 17.30 -10.00 -17.74
CA LYS A 197 18.33 -9.68 -16.75
C LYS A 197 18.25 -10.58 -15.53
N ALA A 198 17.05 -10.80 -14.99
CA ALA A 198 16.85 -11.70 -13.86
C ALA A 198 17.25 -13.14 -14.19
N LYS A 199 16.92 -13.64 -15.40
CA LYS A 199 17.37 -14.96 -15.87
C LYS A 199 18.90 -15.10 -15.88
N ARG A 200 19.61 -14.16 -16.52
CA ARG A 200 21.08 -14.15 -16.57
C ARG A 200 21.73 -14.10 -15.18
N LYS A 201 21.15 -13.33 -14.26
CA LYS A 201 21.60 -13.27 -12.84
C LYS A 201 21.56 -14.67 -12.23
N ILE A 202 20.44 -15.37 -12.37
CA ILE A 202 20.29 -16.73 -11.81
C ILE A 202 21.23 -17.73 -12.49
N GLU A 203 21.39 -17.66 -13.82
CA GLU A 203 22.36 -18.51 -14.54
C GLU A 203 23.81 -18.32 -14.06
N GLN A 204 24.18 -17.10 -13.69
CA GLN A 204 25.49 -16.79 -13.11
C GLN A 204 25.61 -17.29 -11.66
N LEU A 205 24.54 -17.16 -10.86
CA LEU A 205 24.51 -17.66 -9.49
C LEU A 205 24.71 -19.18 -9.45
N LEU A 206 24.03 -19.93 -10.32
CA LEU A 206 24.18 -21.39 -10.38
C LEU A 206 25.61 -21.86 -10.73
N LYS A 207 26.47 -20.97 -11.23
CA LYS A 207 27.89 -21.23 -11.53
C LYS A 207 28.84 -20.80 -10.40
N SER A 208 28.31 -20.31 -9.28
CA SER A 208 29.09 -19.85 -8.14
C SER A 208 28.67 -20.55 -6.85
N ASP A 209 29.32 -20.21 -5.74
CA ASP A 209 28.91 -20.64 -4.40
C ASP A 209 27.70 -19.85 -3.91
N TRP A 210 26.58 -20.03 -4.60
CA TRP A 210 25.36 -19.28 -4.39
C TRP A 210 24.70 -19.59 -3.05
N LYS A 211 24.97 -20.76 -2.45
CA LYS A 211 24.46 -21.15 -1.12
C LYS A 211 25.14 -20.33 -0.02
N ASN A 212 26.46 -20.17 -0.07
CA ASN A 212 27.14 -19.27 0.87
C ASN A 212 26.76 -17.80 0.63
N LEU A 213 26.61 -17.38 -0.64
CA LEU A 213 26.08 -16.06 -0.95
C LEU A 213 24.65 -15.86 -0.41
N PHE A 214 23.79 -16.88 -0.45
CA PHE A 214 22.44 -16.83 0.10
C PHE A 214 22.45 -16.50 1.59
N PHE A 215 23.23 -17.25 2.38
CA PHE A 215 23.30 -17.01 3.83
C PHE A 215 24.01 -15.69 4.16
N SER A 216 25.01 -15.28 3.38
CA SER A 216 25.64 -13.96 3.51
C SER A 216 24.64 -12.83 3.27
N LYS A 217 23.82 -12.94 2.21
CA LYS A 217 22.75 -11.98 1.93
C LYS A 217 21.68 -11.97 3.01
N LEU A 218 21.29 -13.13 3.53
CA LEU A 218 20.34 -13.20 4.63
C LEU A 218 20.88 -12.56 5.91
N SER A 219 22.15 -12.77 6.23
CA SER A 219 22.83 -12.08 7.32
C SER A 219 22.77 -10.57 7.14
N GLN A 220 23.08 -10.09 5.93
CA GLN A 220 23.09 -8.66 5.61
C GLN A 220 21.68 -8.05 5.67
N GLU A 221 20.66 -8.74 5.15
CA GLU A 221 19.27 -8.25 5.21
C GLU A 221 18.75 -8.21 6.65
N LEU A 222 19.04 -9.23 7.46
CA LEU A 222 18.70 -9.22 8.90
C LEU A 222 19.36 -8.05 9.61
N GLU A 223 20.66 -7.83 9.40
CA GLU A 223 21.38 -6.70 9.99
C GLU A 223 20.79 -5.36 9.56
N ASN A 224 20.54 -5.17 8.26
CA ASN A 224 19.93 -3.95 7.71
C ASN A 224 18.54 -3.69 8.30
N ASP A 225 17.73 -4.74 8.48
CA ASP A 225 16.38 -4.63 9.02
C ASP A 225 16.39 -4.29 10.52
N ILE A 226 17.31 -4.89 11.28
CA ILE A 226 17.53 -4.56 12.69
C ILE A 226 17.98 -3.10 12.84
N ILE A 227 18.90 -2.63 11.99
CA ILE A 227 19.37 -1.23 11.98
C ILE A 227 18.20 -0.28 11.70
N LYS A 228 17.34 -0.58 10.72
CA LYS A 228 16.16 0.25 10.42
C LYS A 228 15.15 0.28 11.56
N ILE A 229 14.93 -0.84 12.23
CA ILE A 229 14.06 -0.88 13.41
C ILE A 229 14.69 -0.09 14.56
N PHE A 230 16.01 -0.16 14.74
CA PHE A 230 16.73 0.67 15.69
C PHE A 230 16.60 2.16 15.38
N GLU A 231 16.76 2.58 14.12
CA GLU A 231 16.50 3.96 13.68
C GLU A 231 15.08 4.42 13.99
N TYR A 232 14.08 3.57 13.71
CA TYR A 232 12.69 3.88 14.07
C TYR A 232 12.49 4.02 15.58
N SER A 233 13.17 3.19 16.40
CA SER A 233 13.11 3.32 17.86
C SER A 233 13.62 4.67 18.37
N LYS A 234 14.54 5.34 17.63
CA LYS A 234 15.02 6.70 17.95
C LYS A 234 13.95 7.77 17.75
N LEU A 235 12.91 7.49 16.96
CA LEU A 235 11.72 8.34 16.86
C LEU A 235 10.81 8.24 18.10
N LYS A 236 11.20 7.44 19.10
CA LYS A 236 10.48 7.25 20.37
C LYS A 236 9.00 6.87 20.17
N PRO A 237 8.71 5.79 19.43
CA PRO A 237 7.34 5.33 19.24
C PRO A 237 6.68 5.04 20.60
N ASN A 238 5.46 5.53 20.78
CA ASN A 238 4.68 5.35 22.00
C ASN A 238 4.11 3.95 22.08
N LYS A 239 3.73 3.54 23.30
CA LYS A 239 2.87 2.37 23.50
C LYS A 239 1.42 2.84 23.40
N VAL A 240 0.75 2.45 22.32
CA VAL A 240 -0.64 2.81 21.98
C VAL A 240 -1.44 1.55 21.72
N TYR A 241 -2.76 1.62 21.80
CA TYR A 241 -3.62 0.57 21.27
C TYR A 241 -3.51 0.54 19.75
N TYR A 242 -3.44 -0.66 19.18
CA TYR A 242 -3.42 -0.82 17.74
C TYR A 242 -4.14 -2.09 17.30
N GLU A 243 -4.66 -2.05 16.07
CA GLU A 243 -5.14 -3.23 15.37
C GLU A 243 -4.61 -3.23 13.93
N ALA A 244 -3.89 -4.29 13.55
CA ALA A 244 -3.42 -4.50 12.18
C ALA A 244 -4.07 -5.77 11.61
N LYS A 245 -4.80 -5.66 10.50
CA LYS A 245 -5.49 -6.80 9.86
C LYS A 245 -5.19 -6.87 8.36
N GLY A 246 -4.58 -7.97 7.94
CA GLY A 246 -4.24 -8.25 6.54
C GLY A 246 -5.16 -9.31 5.94
N GLY A 247 -5.30 -9.34 4.62
CA GLY A 247 -6.13 -10.36 3.96
C GLY A 247 -7.64 -10.13 4.04
N ILE A 248 -8.08 -8.91 4.40
CA ILE A 248 -9.50 -8.60 4.64
C ILE A 248 -10.14 -7.95 3.41
N ASP A 249 -11.24 -8.51 2.89
CA ASP A 249 -12.10 -7.82 1.92
C ASP A 249 -13.03 -6.85 2.65
N LEU A 250 -12.69 -5.57 2.61
CA LEU A 250 -13.43 -4.48 3.27
C LEU A 250 -14.90 -4.41 2.84
N LEU A 251 -15.23 -4.84 1.62
CA LEU A 251 -16.61 -4.87 1.13
C LEU A 251 -17.45 -5.99 1.74
N LYS A 252 -16.83 -6.90 2.51
CA LYS A 252 -17.50 -7.99 3.24
C LYS A 252 -17.45 -7.81 4.76
N VAL A 253 -16.80 -6.76 5.24
CA VAL A 253 -16.74 -6.42 6.67
C VAL A 253 -18.13 -6.02 7.16
N LYS A 254 -18.51 -6.50 8.36
CA LYS A 254 -19.80 -6.17 9.01
C LYS A 254 -19.76 -4.85 9.79
N SER A 255 -18.62 -4.54 10.41
CA SER A 255 -18.45 -3.36 11.26
C SER A 255 -17.02 -2.83 11.15
N PHE A 256 -16.89 -1.52 11.03
CA PHE A 256 -15.61 -0.81 11.06
C PHE A 256 -15.31 -0.30 12.49
N PRO A 257 -14.03 -0.10 12.85
CA PRO A 257 -13.69 0.50 14.13
C PRO A 257 -14.27 1.91 14.25
N LEU A 258 -14.59 2.33 15.47
CA LEU A 258 -14.87 3.73 15.79
C LEU A 258 -13.54 4.50 15.85
N ALA A 259 -13.45 5.58 15.08
CA ALA A 259 -12.24 6.39 15.01
C ALA A 259 -12.58 7.88 14.82
N ASP A 260 -11.65 8.76 15.18
CA ASP A 260 -11.80 10.20 14.99
C ASP A 260 -11.53 10.61 13.55
N ALA A 261 -10.60 9.93 12.87
CA ALA A 261 -10.23 10.26 11.50
C ALA A 261 -9.87 9.05 10.64
N ILE A 262 -10.16 9.16 9.33
CA ILE A 262 -9.54 8.31 8.31
C ILE A 262 -8.31 9.02 7.76
N ILE A 263 -7.19 8.31 7.67
CA ILE A 263 -6.04 8.72 6.84
C ILE A 263 -5.76 7.58 5.87
N THR A 264 -6.02 7.78 4.57
CA THR A 264 -5.95 6.66 3.63
C THR A 264 -5.61 7.07 2.21
N SER A 265 -4.98 6.16 1.46
CA SER A 265 -4.74 6.28 0.03
C SER A 265 -5.37 5.08 -0.66
N PRO A 266 -6.60 5.23 -1.19
CA PRO A 266 -7.26 4.13 -1.86
C PRO A 266 -6.48 3.71 -3.12
N PRO A 267 -6.67 2.49 -3.62
CA PRO A 267 -6.09 2.08 -4.89
C PRO A 267 -6.46 3.09 -5.99
N TYR A 268 -5.55 3.36 -6.91
CA TYR A 268 -5.80 4.28 -8.03
C TYR A 268 -6.64 3.60 -9.13
N LEU A 269 -7.32 4.38 -9.98
CA LEU A 269 -8.14 3.81 -11.06
C LEU A 269 -7.31 2.95 -12.03
N GLN A 270 -6.09 3.36 -12.34
CA GLN A 270 -5.12 2.55 -13.09
C GLN A 270 -4.28 1.69 -12.14
N ALA A 271 -4.93 1.06 -11.15
CA ALA A 271 -4.30 0.46 -9.98
C ALA A 271 -3.06 -0.37 -10.32
N GLN A 272 -2.05 -0.26 -9.47
CA GLN A 272 -1.06 -1.32 -9.41
C GLN A 272 -1.75 -2.60 -8.95
N GLU A 273 -1.39 -3.72 -9.56
CA GLU A 273 -1.81 -5.03 -9.09
C GLU A 273 -0.98 -5.33 -7.82
N TYR A 274 -1.48 -4.92 -6.65
CA TYR A 274 -0.76 -4.97 -5.38
C TYR A 274 -0.57 -6.42 -4.95
N ILE A 275 -1.61 -7.25 -5.02
CA ILE A 275 -1.52 -8.69 -4.70
C ILE A 275 -0.55 -9.39 -5.67
N ARG A 276 -0.57 -9.00 -6.95
CA ARG A 276 0.42 -9.53 -7.91
C ARG A 276 1.85 -9.15 -7.55
N SER A 277 2.05 -7.95 -7.01
CA SER A 277 3.39 -7.46 -6.65
C SER A 277 4.00 -8.24 -5.49
N THR A 278 3.17 -8.73 -4.56
CA THR A 278 3.57 -9.54 -3.40
C THR A 278 3.25 -11.04 -3.58
N LYS A 279 2.87 -11.48 -4.78
CA LYS A 279 2.37 -12.83 -5.03
C LYS A 279 3.40 -13.90 -4.67
N LEU A 280 4.66 -13.69 -5.05
CA LEU A 280 5.74 -14.63 -4.74
C LEU A 280 5.92 -14.76 -3.23
N GLU A 281 5.86 -13.64 -2.52
CA GLU A 281 5.99 -13.59 -1.07
C GLU A 281 4.87 -14.32 -0.36
N LEU A 282 3.61 -14.07 -0.74
CA LEU A 282 2.46 -14.71 -0.14
C LEU A 282 2.53 -16.24 -0.26
N PHE A 283 3.02 -16.76 -1.38
CA PHE A 283 3.22 -18.20 -1.54
C PHE A 283 4.27 -18.77 -0.59
N TRP A 284 5.41 -18.10 -0.44
CA TRP A 284 6.45 -18.53 0.51
C TRP A 284 6.01 -18.41 1.97
N LEU A 285 5.10 -17.47 2.29
CA LEU A 285 4.48 -17.37 3.61
C LEU A 285 3.47 -18.49 3.92
N GLY A 286 3.11 -19.35 2.96
CA GLY A 286 2.19 -20.47 3.18
C GLY A 286 0.76 -20.25 2.73
N TYR A 287 0.45 -19.11 2.10
CA TYR A 287 -0.88 -18.89 1.55
C TYR A 287 -1.12 -19.77 0.31
N SER A 288 -2.34 -20.32 0.20
CA SER A 288 -2.73 -21.19 -0.92
C SER A 288 -2.98 -20.40 -2.20
N GLU A 289 -2.83 -21.08 -3.35
CA GLU A 289 -3.15 -20.48 -4.66
C GLU A 289 -4.61 -20.00 -4.73
N ASN A 290 -5.55 -20.75 -4.15
CA ASN A 290 -6.95 -20.35 -4.12
C ASN A 290 -7.17 -19.07 -3.31
N PHE A 291 -6.50 -18.93 -2.16
CA PHE A 291 -6.59 -17.72 -1.35
C PHE A 291 -6.01 -16.50 -2.07
N ILE A 292 -4.83 -16.62 -2.67
CA ILE A 292 -4.22 -15.50 -3.41
C ILE A 292 -5.06 -15.12 -4.65
N ARG A 293 -5.61 -16.10 -5.38
CA ARG A 293 -6.54 -15.83 -6.50
C ARG A 293 -7.81 -15.14 -6.02
N HIS A 294 -8.32 -15.53 -4.86
CA HIS A 294 -9.45 -14.84 -4.22
C HIS A 294 -9.10 -13.38 -3.96
N LEU A 295 -7.99 -13.09 -3.27
CA LEU A 295 -7.56 -11.71 -3.00
C LEU A 295 -7.41 -10.88 -4.28
N SER A 296 -6.71 -11.39 -5.31
CA SER A 296 -6.58 -10.68 -6.59
C SER A 296 -7.93 -10.36 -7.25
N SER A 297 -8.95 -11.22 -7.06
CA SER A 297 -10.30 -10.97 -7.58
C SER A 297 -11.10 -9.94 -6.78
N ARG A 298 -10.63 -9.56 -5.57
CA ARG A 298 -11.26 -8.55 -4.70
C ARG A 298 -10.61 -7.16 -4.81
N GLU A 299 -9.45 -7.05 -5.45
CA GLU A 299 -8.78 -5.77 -5.70
C GLU A 299 -9.69 -4.81 -6.49
N ILE A 300 -9.73 -3.55 -6.06
CA ILE A 300 -10.37 -2.46 -6.81
C ILE A 300 -9.35 -1.95 -7.84
N PRO A 301 -9.69 -1.81 -9.14
CA PRO A 301 -11.03 -1.90 -9.74
C PRO A 301 -11.40 -3.25 -10.37
N TYR A 302 -10.57 -4.29 -10.19
CA TYR A 302 -10.70 -5.56 -10.91
C TYR A 302 -11.84 -6.45 -10.41
N ARG A 303 -12.37 -6.18 -9.22
CA ARG A 303 -13.49 -6.92 -8.65
C ARG A 303 -14.74 -6.86 -9.52
N LYS A 304 -15.38 -8.02 -9.67
CA LYS A 304 -16.63 -8.16 -10.44
C LYS A 304 -17.88 -7.83 -9.61
N GLU A 305 -17.85 -8.19 -8.33
CA GLU A 305 -18.91 -7.84 -7.39
C GLU A 305 -18.77 -6.35 -7.04
N VAL A 306 -19.71 -5.54 -7.53
CA VAL A 306 -19.76 -4.10 -7.31
C VAL A 306 -20.99 -3.78 -6.46
N PRO A 307 -20.87 -2.93 -5.44
CA PRO A 307 -22.02 -2.45 -4.69
C PRO A 307 -22.99 -1.66 -5.60
N ASP A 308 -24.27 -1.77 -5.31
CA ASP A 308 -25.26 -0.90 -5.92
C ASP A 308 -25.32 0.41 -5.14
N ILE A 309 -24.75 1.46 -5.73
CA ILE A 309 -24.68 2.80 -5.14
C ILE A 309 -24.77 3.84 -6.26
N SER A 310 -25.51 4.92 -5.98
CA SER A 310 -25.53 6.11 -6.82
C SER A 310 -24.42 7.07 -6.38
N ILE A 311 -23.62 7.53 -7.35
CA ILE A 311 -22.54 8.47 -7.09
C ILE A 311 -23.09 9.89 -7.28
N GLN A 312 -23.28 10.59 -6.17
CA GLN A 312 -23.79 11.97 -6.12
C GLN A 312 -22.80 13.01 -6.68
N SER A 313 -22.40 12.89 -7.94
CA SER A 313 -21.42 13.77 -8.59
C SER A 313 -21.76 14.00 -10.06
N ASP A 314 -22.07 15.25 -10.42
CA ASP A 314 -22.27 15.64 -11.82
C ASP A 314 -20.97 15.51 -12.62
N ILE A 315 -19.82 15.75 -11.96
CA ILE A 315 -18.49 15.59 -12.56
C ILE A 315 -18.31 14.13 -13.01
N TYR A 316 -18.68 13.17 -12.16
CA TYR A 316 -18.62 11.74 -12.48
C TYR A 316 -19.48 11.39 -13.70
N GLU A 317 -20.74 11.82 -13.74
CA GLU A 317 -21.65 11.54 -14.86
C GLU A 317 -21.13 12.15 -16.17
N LYS A 318 -20.66 13.40 -16.13
CA LYS A 318 -20.05 14.08 -17.29
C LYS A 318 -18.81 13.36 -17.80
N ILE A 319 -18.05 12.69 -16.93
CA ILE A 319 -16.87 11.90 -17.30
C ILE A 319 -17.27 10.58 -17.91
N LEU A 320 -18.21 9.84 -17.30
CA LEU A 320 -18.67 8.56 -17.85
C LEU A 320 -19.20 8.71 -19.28
N ASN A 321 -19.98 9.77 -19.53
CA ASN A 321 -20.54 10.08 -20.85
C ASN A 321 -19.49 10.37 -21.94
N LYS A 322 -18.24 10.63 -21.55
CA LYS A 322 -17.12 10.85 -22.49
C LYS A 322 -16.34 9.56 -22.77
N ILE A 323 -16.53 8.50 -22.00
CA ILE A 323 -15.76 7.26 -22.14
C ILE A 323 -16.44 6.33 -23.16
N ASP A 324 -15.95 6.36 -24.40
CA ASP A 324 -16.50 5.53 -25.48
C ASP A 324 -16.16 4.04 -25.33
N HIS A 325 -15.00 3.72 -24.75
CA HIS A 325 -14.51 2.34 -24.71
C HIS A 325 -15.17 1.55 -23.55
N SER A 326 -16.08 0.63 -23.89
CA SER A 326 -16.89 -0.15 -22.94
C SER A 326 -16.12 -0.81 -21.78
N LYS A 327 -14.94 -1.38 -22.04
CA LYS A 327 -14.09 -1.98 -20.99
C LYS A 327 -13.54 -0.93 -20.01
N VAL A 328 -13.17 0.24 -20.51
CA VAL A 328 -12.67 1.36 -19.69
C VAL A 328 -13.82 1.91 -18.86
N LEU A 329 -14.99 2.12 -19.47
CA LEU A 329 -16.21 2.55 -18.79
C LEU A 329 -16.54 1.63 -17.61
N LYS A 330 -16.67 0.32 -17.86
CA LYS A 330 -16.93 -0.69 -16.81
C LYS A 330 -15.89 -0.69 -15.69
N THR A 331 -14.63 -0.46 -16.00
CA THR A 331 -13.55 -0.41 -15.00
C THR A 331 -13.67 0.86 -14.14
N THR A 332 -13.98 1.99 -14.76
CA THR A 332 -14.24 3.27 -14.08
C THR A 332 -15.48 3.18 -13.18
N GLU A 333 -16.56 2.57 -13.65
CA GLU A 333 -17.76 2.35 -12.83
C GLU A 333 -17.46 1.45 -11.62
N ARG A 334 -16.80 0.30 -11.83
CA ARG A 334 -16.37 -0.61 -10.76
C ARG A 334 -15.53 0.09 -9.71
N TYR A 335 -14.58 0.91 -10.18
CA TYR A 335 -13.71 1.70 -9.33
C TYR A 335 -14.50 2.59 -8.39
N PHE A 336 -15.27 3.52 -8.96
CA PHE A 336 -15.93 4.56 -8.19
C PHE A 336 -17.06 3.98 -7.32
N LYS A 337 -17.87 3.05 -7.84
CA LYS A 337 -18.93 2.42 -7.02
C LYS A 337 -18.37 1.67 -5.82
N SER A 338 -17.27 0.93 -6.00
CA SER A 338 -16.62 0.21 -4.89
C SER A 338 -15.98 1.17 -3.88
N LEU A 339 -15.26 2.17 -4.36
CA LEU A 339 -14.55 3.13 -3.53
C LEU A 339 -15.51 4.01 -2.73
N ILE A 340 -16.49 4.62 -3.39
CA ILE A 340 -17.47 5.51 -2.76
C ILE A 340 -18.32 4.76 -1.74
N PHE A 341 -18.78 3.55 -2.07
CA PHE A 341 -19.50 2.72 -1.10
C PHE A 341 -18.67 2.43 0.15
N LEU A 342 -17.39 2.09 -0.02
CA LEU A 342 -16.50 1.84 1.12
C LEU A 342 -16.29 3.10 1.95
N LEU A 343 -15.93 4.21 1.31
CA LEU A 343 -15.70 5.48 2.01
C LEU A 343 -16.98 5.93 2.74
N GLU A 344 -18.14 5.84 2.12
CA GLU A 344 -19.42 6.18 2.76
C GLU A 344 -19.67 5.30 3.99
N ASN A 345 -19.54 3.98 3.86
CA ASN A 345 -19.80 3.06 4.98
C ASN A 345 -18.80 3.21 6.12
N ILE A 346 -17.52 3.41 5.82
CA ILE A 346 -16.51 3.65 6.85
C ILE A 346 -16.79 5.00 7.54
N SER A 347 -17.12 6.04 6.77
CA SER A 347 -17.37 7.39 7.30
C SER A 347 -18.51 7.47 8.33
N LYS A 348 -19.40 6.46 8.39
CA LYS A 348 -20.43 6.35 9.44
C LYS A 348 -19.84 6.20 10.83
N ASN A 349 -18.64 5.64 10.94
CA ASN A 349 -17.94 5.37 12.19
C ASN A 349 -16.81 6.37 12.46
N ILE A 350 -16.81 7.52 11.74
CA ILE A 350 -15.76 8.54 11.81
C ILE A 350 -16.32 9.84 12.35
N GLU A 351 -15.73 10.32 13.44
CA GLU A 351 -16.27 11.45 14.20
C GLU A 351 -15.87 12.81 13.63
N LYS A 352 -14.62 12.98 13.16
CA LYS A 352 -14.06 14.32 12.89
C LYS A 352 -13.67 14.54 11.44
N TYR A 353 -12.78 13.72 10.88
CA TYR A 353 -12.14 14.04 9.60
C TYR A 353 -11.98 12.86 8.64
N LEU A 354 -12.08 13.13 7.34
CA LEU A 354 -11.64 12.23 6.27
C LEU A 354 -10.45 12.87 5.54
N PHE A 355 -9.30 12.19 5.59
CA PHE A 355 -8.10 12.51 4.83
C PHE A 355 -7.89 11.46 3.76
N ILE A 356 -8.22 11.80 2.51
CA ILE A 356 -8.22 10.86 1.39
C ILE A 356 -7.19 11.33 0.36
N PHE A 357 -6.14 10.52 0.17
CA PHE A 357 -5.03 10.85 -0.70
C PHE A 357 -5.14 10.12 -2.03
N VAL A 358 -5.43 10.88 -3.10
CA VAL A 358 -5.67 10.35 -4.44
C VAL A 358 -4.70 10.91 -5.46
N GLY A 359 -4.28 10.06 -6.40
CA GLY A 359 -3.33 10.39 -7.44
C GLY A 359 -4.01 10.68 -8.76
N HIS A 360 -3.30 11.34 -9.66
CA HIS A 360 -3.76 11.52 -11.03
C HIS A 360 -4.10 10.19 -11.69
N SER A 361 -5.22 10.16 -12.39
CA SER A 361 -5.67 8.97 -13.12
C SER A 361 -6.30 9.36 -14.45
N TYR A 362 -6.23 8.42 -15.41
CA TYR A 362 -6.84 8.55 -16.72
C TYR A 362 -7.71 7.32 -17.03
N ALA A 363 -8.82 7.55 -17.73
CA ALA A 363 -9.64 6.51 -18.35
C ALA A 363 -9.48 6.64 -19.87
N GLY A 364 -8.60 5.83 -20.46
CA GLY A 364 -8.14 6.07 -21.83
C GLY A 364 -7.31 7.36 -21.89
N ASP A 365 -7.71 8.31 -22.73
CA ASP A 365 -7.09 9.64 -22.84
C ASP A 365 -7.76 10.69 -21.93
N ILE A 366 -8.84 10.33 -21.22
CA ILE A 366 -9.63 11.27 -20.41
C ILE A 366 -9.07 11.35 -19.00
N ARG A 367 -8.74 12.56 -18.55
CA ARG A 367 -8.33 12.83 -17.17
C ARG A 367 -9.51 12.64 -16.23
N ILE A 368 -9.27 11.94 -15.13
CA ILE A 368 -10.27 11.68 -14.08
C ILE A 368 -9.90 12.47 -12.82
N PRO A 369 -10.61 13.57 -12.51
CA PRO A 369 -10.47 14.30 -11.25
C PRO A 369 -11.12 13.53 -10.09
N ILE A 370 -10.46 12.45 -9.64
CA ILE A 370 -10.94 11.61 -8.53
C ILE A 370 -11.19 12.44 -7.27
N ASP A 371 -10.34 13.43 -7.00
CA ASP A 371 -10.45 14.34 -5.87
C ASP A 371 -11.75 15.12 -5.89
N GLU A 372 -12.11 15.69 -7.03
CA GLU A 372 -13.32 16.52 -7.17
C GLU A 372 -14.59 15.67 -7.10
N ILE A 373 -14.58 14.47 -7.69
CA ILE A 373 -15.71 13.54 -7.65
C ILE A 373 -16.01 13.10 -6.20
N ILE A 374 -14.96 12.76 -5.43
CA ILE A 374 -15.12 12.38 -4.02
C ILE A 374 -15.66 13.57 -3.21
N VAL A 375 -15.11 14.77 -3.39
CA VAL A 375 -15.58 15.98 -2.70
C VAL A 375 -17.05 16.24 -3.02
N GLU A 376 -17.42 16.30 -4.30
CA GLU A 376 -18.79 16.56 -4.74
C GLU A 376 -19.77 15.53 -4.17
N HIS A 377 -19.40 14.24 -4.19
CA HIS A 377 -20.21 13.18 -3.58
C HIS A 377 -20.50 13.43 -2.10
N PHE A 378 -19.46 13.70 -1.31
CA PHE A 378 -19.62 13.88 0.14
C PHE A 378 -20.33 15.18 0.52
N LEU A 379 -20.15 16.26 -0.26
CA LEU A 379 -20.87 17.51 -0.07
C LEU A 379 -22.37 17.34 -0.36
N ASN A 380 -22.72 16.66 -1.46
CA ASN A 380 -24.12 16.42 -1.83
C ASN A 380 -24.85 15.50 -0.84
N LYS A 381 -24.11 14.63 -0.13
CA LYS A 381 -24.67 13.79 0.96
C LYS A 381 -24.94 14.58 2.25
N GLY A 382 -24.38 15.79 2.39
CA GLY A 382 -24.71 16.74 3.47
C GLY A 382 -24.10 16.47 4.85
N ASN A 383 -23.34 15.39 5.04
CA ASN A 383 -22.75 15.04 6.35
C ASN A 383 -21.32 15.56 6.55
N TRP A 384 -20.73 16.12 5.49
CA TRP A 384 -19.32 16.49 5.45
C TRP A 384 -19.17 17.86 4.80
N LYS A 385 -18.24 18.65 5.32
CA LYS A 385 -17.80 19.92 4.76
C LYS A 385 -16.40 19.76 4.18
N HIS A 386 -16.19 20.28 2.98
CA HIS A 386 -14.87 20.41 2.38
C HIS A 386 -14.09 21.55 3.04
N ILE A 387 -12.89 21.24 3.52
CA ILE A 387 -11.99 22.22 4.14
C ILE A 387 -10.98 22.72 3.11
N VAL A 388 -10.26 21.80 2.48
CA VAL A 388 -9.23 22.07 1.48
C VAL A 388 -8.87 20.78 0.74
N THR A 389 -8.45 20.90 -0.51
CA THR A 389 -7.71 19.85 -1.21
C THR A 389 -6.28 20.35 -1.42
N TYR A 390 -5.29 19.71 -0.79
CA TYR A 390 -3.89 20.06 -1.02
C TYR A 390 -3.36 19.36 -2.28
N GLU A 391 -2.71 20.12 -3.16
CA GLU A 391 -2.03 19.61 -4.35
C GLU A 391 -0.52 19.47 -4.06
N ASP A 392 -0.03 18.23 -3.92
CA ASP A 392 1.41 17.94 -3.78
C ASP A 392 2.03 17.69 -5.16
N THR A 393 2.92 18.59 -5.59
CA THR A 393 3.63 18.42 -6.86
C THR A 393 4.83 17.50 -6.68
N ILE A 394 4.82 16.32 -7.30
CA ILE A 394 5.93 15.37 -7.24
C ILE A 394 7.07 15.90 -8.13
N LYS A 395 8.10 16.51 -7.53
CA LYS A 395 9.39 16.74 -8.21
C LYS A 395 10.18 15.43 -8.27
N ALA A 396 9.89 14.56 -9.24
CA ALA A 396 10.63 13.32 -9.44
C ALA A 396 12.11 13.63 -9.75
N ARG A 397 13.05 13.22 -8.88
CA ARG A 397 14.50 13.27 -9.14
C ARG A 397 15.10 11.94 -9.61
N LYS A 398 14.36 10.82 -9.63
CA LYS A 398 14.86 9.52 -10.11
C LYS A 398 13.78 8.68 -10.82
N MET A 399 14.10 8.26 -12.06
CA MET A 399 13.50 7.21 -12.92
C MET A 399 12.18 7.62 -13.61
N PHE A 400 12.04 7.70 -14.95
CA PHE A 400 12.53 6.86 -16.06
C PHE A 400 13.04 7.69 -17.26
N ASN A 401 13.97 7.14 -18.05
CA ASN A 401 14.37 7.68 -19.35
C ASN A 401 13.14 7.99 -20.22
N THR A 402 13.14 9.20 -20.78
CA THR A 402 12.13 9.89 -21.61
C THR A 402 11.69 9.19 -22.90
N LYS A 403 12.02 7.90 -23.11
CA LYS A 403 11.73 7.18 -24.37
C LYS A 403 10.37 6.47 -24.43
N ASN A 404 9.62 6.36 -23.32
CA ASN A 404 8.33 5.66 -23.26
C ASN A 404 7.14 6.59 -22.95
N LEU A 405 7.17 7.84 -23.43
CA LEU A 405 6.08 8.79 -23.22
C LEU A 405 4.90 8.57 -24.18
N ILE A 406 5.01 7.66 -25.14
CA ILE A 406 3.96 7.39 -26.11
C ILE A 406 3.03 6.30 -25.55
N ASN A 407 1.76 6.62 -25.34
CA ASN A 407 0.75 5.61 -25.05
C ASN A 407 0.67 4.63 -26.24
N PRO A 408 0.96 3.32 -26.07
CA PRO A 408 0.98 2.37 -27.19
C PRO A 408 -0.37 2.25 -27.90
N ALA A 409 -1.47 2.58 -27.21
CA ALA A 409 -2.81 2.53 -27.76
C ALA A 409 -3.21 3.82 -28.51
N THR A 410 -2.63 4.98 -28.16
CA THR A 410 -3.10 6.29 -28.68
C THR A 410 -2.02 7.14 -29.35
N GLY A 411 -0.75 6.73 -29.31
CA GLY A 411 0.35 7.44 -29.99
C GLY A 411 0.75 8.79 -29.37
N LYS A 412 0.11 9.21 -28.27
CA LYS A 412 0.29 10.55 -27.66
C LYS A 412 1.30 10.58 -26.51
N VAL A 413 1.99 11.72 -26.39
CA VAL A 413 2.95 12.04 -25.32
C VAL A 413 2.22 12.26 -23.99
N ASN A 414 2.50 11.41 -23.01
CA ASN A 414 1.96 11.47 -21.66
C ASN A 414 2.64 12.62 -20.90
N LYS A 415 1.99 13.79 -20.80
CA LYS A 415 2.50 14.95 -20.03
C LYS A 415 2.44 14.63 -18.52
N ARG A 416 3.46 13.98 -17.99
CA ARG A 416 3.58 13.65 -16.56
C ARG A 416 4.08 14.85 -15.75
N MET A 417 3.19 15.77 -15.42
CA MET A 417 3.29 16.48 -14.14
C MET A 417 2.43 15.70 -13.14
N GLU A 418 3.05 14.74 -12.45
CA GLU A 418 2.36 13.93 -11.44
C GLU A 418 2.16 14.81 -10.19
N LYS A 419 0.91 15.26 -9.95
CA LYS A 419 0.51 15.74 -8.61
C LYS A 419 -0.24 14.63 -7.87
N GLU A 420 -0.30 14.73 -6.56
CA GLU A 420 -1.21 13.96 -5.73
C GLU A 420 -2.08 14.94 -4.94
N TYR A 421 -3.28 14.51 -4.57
CA TYR A 421 -4.29 15.36 -3.96
C TYR A 421 -4.67 14.79 -2.60
N LEU A 422 -4.43 15.57 -1.54
CA LEU A 422 -4.95 15.28 -0.21
C LEU A 422 -6.27 16.00 0.00
N ILE A 423 -7.37 15.26 -0.05
CA ILE A 423 -8.70 15.78 0.25
C ILE A 423 -8.87 15.84 1.78
N VAL A 424 -9.30 16.99 2.30
CA VAL A 424 -9.64 17.17 3.71
C VAL A 424 -11.13 17.49 3.83
N LEU A 425 -11.88 16.56 4.41
CA LEU A 425 -13.28 16.73 4.78
C LEU A 425 -13.42 16.72 6.30
N ARG A 426 -14.30 17.58 6.83
CA ARG A 426 -14.66 17.63 8.25
C ARG A 426 -16.12 17.27 8.43
N ARG A 427 -16.45 16.51 9.47
CA ARG A 427 -17.83 16.18 9.84
C ARG A 427 -18.58 17.46 10.22
N ILE A 428 -19.84 17.57 9.81
CA ILE A 428 -20.74 18.68 10.17
C ILE A 428 -21.39 18.40 11.52
#